data_AF-A0A813J361-F1
#
_entry.id   AF-A0A813J361-F1
#
_cell.length_a   1.000
_cell.length_b   1.000
_cell.length_c   1.000
_cell.angle_alpha   90.00
_cell.angle_beta   90.00
_cell.angle_gamma   90.00
#
_symmetry.space_group_name_H-M   'P 1'
#
loop_
_entity.id
_entity.type
_entity.pdbx_description
1 polymer ?
#
loop_
_entity_poly.entity_id
_entity_poly.type
_entity_poly.pdbx_seq_one_letter_code
_entity_poly.pdbx_strand_id
1 'polypeptide(L)'
;ILLYLSCCCRCCCSCSTFCLCFHSSESWQRRFFDTMAMGGRGPPKSFQFEADIMGVHTDFVITDFGSELFFLITQSAKIGSLVQASASAPKDDEADPLGDSGPGRGGERTYDVQVLFGDRRAEHYRSYARALIELVASRSSKSVMLGIHLKEHSVEGFRKILGELKDKIAPMTVSEEDEDDDIPP
;
A
#
# COMPACT_ATOMS: atom_id res chain seq x y z
N ILE A 1 29.71 -30.81 34.35
CA ILE A 1 28.45 -30.07 34.11
C ILE A 1 28.82 -28.74 33.47
N LEU A 2 28.08 -28.35 32.42
CA LEU A 2 28.27 -27.24 31.47
C LEU A 2 29.02 -27.60 30.17
N LEU A 3 28.22 -28.03 29.19
CA LEU A 3 28.49 -27.88 27.76
C LEU A 3 28.15 -26.44 27.37
N TYR A 4 29.07 -25.74 26.71
CA TYR A 4 28.76 -24.51 25.98
C TYR A 4 29.67 -24.39 24.75
N LEU A 5 29.05 -23.95 23.66
CA LEU A 5 29.62 -23.44 22.41
C LEU A 5 30.34 -24.43 21.49
N SER A 6 29.66 -24.75 20.40
CA SER A 6 30.30 -24.84 19.09
C SER A 6 29.64 -23.81 18.16
N CYS A 7 30.41 -22.79 17.81
CA CYS A 7 30.13 -21.86 16.72
C CYS A 7 31.41 -21.78 15.87
N CYS A 8 31.32 -22.27 14.63
CA CYS A 8 32.32 -22.21 13.54
C CYS A 8 31.48 -22.27 12.25
N CYS A 9 31.60 -21.39 11.26
CA CYS A 9 32.79 -20.86 10.58
C CYS A 9 32.60 -19.36 10.23
N ARG A 10 33.60 -18.45 10.31
CA ARG A 10 34.82 -18.26 9.45
C ARG A 10 34.46 -18.13 7.95
N CYS A 11 34.77 -17.05 7.22
CA CYS A 11 36.00 -16.25 7.20
C CYS A 11 35.80 -14.75 6.87
N CYS A 12 36.51 -13.93 7.66
CA CYS A 12 36.92 -12.55 7.39
C CYS A 12 38.22 -12.50 6.58
N CYS A 13 38.48 -11.35 5.94
CA CYS A 13 39.68 -10.50 6.07
C CYS A 13 39.65 -9.45 4.95
N SER A 14 40.03 -8.18 5.10
CA SER A 14 40.45 -7.37 6.24
C SER A 14 40.48 -5.94 5.69
N CYS A 15 39.50 -5.12 6.05
CA CYS A 15 39.60 -3.68 5.93
C CYS A 15 38.89 -3.08 7.14
N SER A 16 39.65 -2.32 7.92
CA SER A 16 39.18 -1.59 9.08
C SER A 16 38.12 -0.58 8.66
N THR A 17 37.08 -0.41 9.48
CA THR A 17 35.92 0.50 9.31
C THR A 17 34.69 -0.14 8.67
N PHE A 18 33.67 -0.34 9.52
CA PHE A 18 32.26 -0.56 9.20
C PHE A 18 31.93 -1.84 8.42
N CYS A 19 31.77 -2.91 9.20
CA CYS A 19 30.75 -3.91 8.91
C CYS A 19 29.39 -3.20 8.91
N LEU A 20 28.94 -2.73 7.75
CA LEU A 20 27.58 -2.23 7.58
C LEU A 20 26.65 -3.43 7.60
N CYS A 21 26.30 -3.84 8.82
CA CYS A 21 25.08 -4.55 9.10
C CYS A 21 23.95 -3.86 8.33
N PHE A 22 23.23 -4.67 7.56
CA PHE A 22 21.93 -4.41 6.98
C PHE A 22 20.94 -4.10 8.12
N HIS A 23 21.09 -2.91 8.71
CA HIS A 23 20.45 -2.46 9.95
C HIS A 23 20.30 -0.93 9.92
N SER A 24 20.00 -0.39 8.74
CA SER A 24 19.94 1.06 8.49
C SER A 24 18.90 1.44 7.43
N SER A 25 17.73 0.80 7.46
CA SER A 25 16.55 1.29 6.70
C SER A 25 15.27 1.38 7.53
N GLU A 26 15.22 0.80 8.74
CA GLU A 26 14.02 0.83 9.59
C GLU A 26 13.66 2.23 10.13
N SER A 27 14.63 3.16 10.20
CA SER A 27 14.42 4.45 10.85
C SER A 27 13.52 5.41 10.08
N TRP A 28 13.55 5.36 8.74
CA TRP A 28 12.68 6.19 7.91
C TRP A 28 11.28 5.59 7.78
N GLN A 29 11.18 4.26 7.69
CA GLN A 29 9.90 3.55 7.70
C GLN A 29 9.14 3.82 9.00
N ARG A 30 9.74 3.58 10.18
CA ARG A 30 9.06 3.81 11.47
C ARG A 30 8.58 5.25 11.65
N ARG A 31 9.41 6.26 11.32
CA ARG A 31 9.00 7.67 11.42
C ARG A 31 7.87 8.05 10.48
N PHE A 32 7.84 7.47 9.28
CA PHE A 32 6.76 7.71 8.32
C PHE A 32 5.45 7.05 8.78
N PHE A 33 5.52 5.81 9.30
CA PHE A 33 4.37 5.10 9.86
C PHE A 33 3.82 5.76 11.12
N ASP A 34 4.67 6.28 12.02
CA ASP A 34 4.23 6.97 13.25
C ASP A 34 3.49 8.29 12.96
N THR A 35 3.84 8.99 11.88
CA THR A 35 3.21 10.28 11.52
C THR A 35 1.78 10.09 10.98
N MET A 36 1.48 8.93 10.39
CA MET A 36 0.17 8.66 9.79
C MET A 36 -0.86 8.06 10.74
N ALA A 37 -0.47 7.62 11.94
CA ALA A 37 -1.37 7.00 12.92
C ALA A 37 -2.28 7.97 13.69
N MET A 38 -2.37 9.25 13.28
CA MET A 38 -3.10 10.30 14.03
C MET A 38 -4.63 10.31 13.82
N GLY A 39 -5.19 9.40 13.03
CA GLY A 39 -6.63 9.26 12.76
C GLY A 39 -7.23 8.04 13.45
N GLY A 40 -7.50 8.15 14.76
CA GLY A 40 -7.84 7.05 15.68
C GLY A 40 -8.69 5.90 15.15
N ARG A 41 -8.06 4.72 15.00
CA ARG A 41 -8.66 3.36 15.00
C ARG A 41 -7.61 2.31 15.37
N GLY A 42 -6.95 2.50 16.52
CA GLY A 42 -5.93 1.55 17.01
C GLY A 42 -4.59 1.60 16.25
N PRO A 43 -3.63 0.72 16.61
CA PRO A 43 -2.34 0.64 15.93
C PRO A 43 -2.50 0.20 14.47
N PRO A 44 -1.68 0.71 13.54
CA PRO A 44 -1.76 0.34 12.12
C PRO A 44 -1.62 -1.17 11.92
N LYS A 45 -2.53 -1.79 11.16
CA LYS A 45 -2.45 -3.20 10.79
C LYS A 45 -1.65 -3.32 9.50
N SER A 46 -0.53 -4.06 9.52
CA SER A 46 0.30 -4.27 8.33
C SER A 46 0.36 -5.74 7.92
N PHE A 47 0.42 -5.97 6.62
CA PHE A 47 0.51 -7.27 5.98
C PHE A 47 1.57 -7.23 4.89
N GLN A 48 2.42 -8.25 4.85
CA GLN A 48 3.57 -8.31 3.95
C GLN A 48 3.57 -9.64 3.23
N PHE A 49 3.90 -9.62 1.94
CA PHE A 49 4.09 -10.81 1.14
C PHE A 49 5.05 -10.53 -0.01
N GLU A 50 5.58 -11.59 -0.59
CA GLU A 50 6.52 -11.55 -1.70
C GLU A 50 5.96 -12.34 -2.89
N ALA A 51 6.27 -11.88 -4.11
CA ALA A 51 5.95 -12.61 -5.32
C ALA A 51 6.94 -12.30 -6.45
N ASP A 52 7.18 -13.27 -7.32
CA ASP A 52 8.02 -13.08 -8.50
C ASP A 52 7.20 -12.49 -9.66
N ILE A 53 7.42 -11.20 -9.94
CA ILE A 53 6.77 -10.50 -11.05
C ILE A 53 7.72 -10.51 -12.24
N MET A 54 7.34 -11.22 -13.32
CA MET A 54 8.18 -11.36 -14.52
C MET A 54 9.60 -11.89 -14.24
N GLY A 55 9.74 -12.79 -13.26
CA GLY A 55 11.04 -13.33 -12.84
C GLY A 55 11.87 -12.38 -11.96
N VAL A 56 11.29 -11.25 -11.53
CA VAL A 56 11.90 -10.32 -10.57
C VAL A 56 11.18 -10.40 -9.24
N HIS A 57 11.94 -10.73 -8.19
CA HIS A 57 11.45 -10.74 -6.81
C HIS A 57 10.92 -9.36 -6.43
N THR A 58 9.66 -9.32 -6.00
CA THR A 58 8.94 -8.09 -5.66
C THR A 58 8.31 -8.22 -4.28
N ASP A 59 8.62 -7.27 -3.41
CA ASP A 59 8.07 -7.16 -2.07
C ASP A 59 6.81 -6.30 -2.08
N PHE A 60 5.79 -6.79 -1.37
CA PHE A 60 4.52 -6.10 -1.17
C PHE A 60 4.30 -5.87 0.32
N VAL A 61 3.98 -4.63 0.68
CA VAL A 61 3.52 -4.27 2.03
C VAL A 61 2.22 -3.49 1.91
N ILE A 62 1.24 -3.89 2.69
CA ILE A 62 -0.06 -3.23 2.79
C ILE A 62 -0.24 -2.84 4.25
N THR A 63 -0.48 -1.56 4.52
CA THR A 63 -0.73 -1.07 5.87
C THR A 63 -2.03 -0.28 5.91
N ASP A 64 -2.91 -0.65 6.82
CA ASP A 64 -4.15 0.05 7.10
C ASP A 64 -3.96 1.04 8.25
N PHE A 65 -4.16 2.33 7.96
CA PHE A 65 -4.12 3.42 8.94
C PHE A 65 -5.51 3.86 9.40
N GLY A 66 -6.56 3.12 9.06
CA GLY A 66 -7.94 3.46 9.38
C GLY A 66 -8.58 4.29 8.27
N SER A 67 -8.12 5.52 8.04
CA SER A 67 -8.65 6.41 6.99
C SER A 67 -7.99 6.19 5.61
N GLU A 68 -6.77 5.68 5.60
CA GLU A 68 -5.95 5.51 4.41
C GLU A 68 -5.30 4.13 4.37
N LEU A 69 -5.22 3.54 3.18
CA LEU A 69 -4.46 2.32 2.92
C LEU A 69 -3.15 2.66 2.22
N PHE A 70 -2.04 2.22 2.81
CA PHE A 70 -0.72 2.35 2.23
C PHE A 70 -0.28 1.05 1.57
N PHE A 71 0.10 1.14 0.30
CA PHE A 71 0.65 0.06 -0.50
C PHE A 71 2.10 0.39 -0.83
N LEU A 72 3.02 -0.51 -0.52
CA LEU A 72 4.40 -0.45 -0.95
C LEU A 72 4.68 -1.62 -1.89
N ILE A 73 5.16 -1.32 -3.09
CA ILE A 73 5.54 -2.29 -4.10
C ILE A 73 6.99 -2.00 -4.50
N THR A 74 7.93 -2.85 -4.11
CA THR A 74 9.35 -2.57 -4.34
C THR A 74 10.13 -3.80 -4.80
N GLN A 75 11.10 -3.56 -5.69
CA GLN A 75 12.07 -4.56 -6.17
C GLN A 75 13.51 -4.24 -5.73
N SER A 76 13.69 -3.19 -4.93
CA SER A 76 15.02 -2.72 -4.51
C SER A 76 15.08 -2.26 -3.05
N ALA A 77 14.07 -2.60 -2.25
CA ALA A 77 13.88 -2.12 -0.87
C ALA A 77 13.84 -0.58 -0.75
N LYS A 78 13.47 0.12 -1.83
CA LYS A 78 13.31 1.59 -1.89
C LYS A 78 11.88 1.94 -2.29
N ILE A 79 11.39 3.09 -1.82
CA ILE A 79 10.03 3.56 -2.14
C ILE A 79 9.94 4.14 -3.56
N GLY A 80 11.02 4.72 -4.09
CA GLY A 80 11.06 5.25 -5.45
C GLY A 80 10.18 6.48 -5.65
N SER A 81 8.90 6.26 -5.92
CA SER A 81 7.87 7.29 -6.06
C SER A 81 6.73 7.05 -5.07
N LEU A 82 6.14 8.13 -4.57
CA LEU A 82 5.00 8.11 -3.65
C LEU A 82 3.83 8.86 -4.31
N VAL A 83 2.72 8.15 -4.50
CA VAL A 83 1.53 8.63 -5.20
C VAL A 83 0.32 8.44 -4.30
N GLN A 84 -0.44 9.49 -4.07
CA GLN A 84 -1.70 9.44 -3.36
C GLN A 84 -2.86 9.40 -4.36
N ALA A 85 -3.87 8.61 -4.07
CA ALA A 85 -5.10 8.52 -4.84
C ALA A 85 -6.30 8.53 -3.90
N SER A 86 -7.32 9.31 -4.24
CA SER A 86 -8.55 9.41 -3.48
C SER A 86 -9.75 9.31 -4.42
N ALA A 87 -10.83 8.71 -3.91
CA ALA A 87 -12.11 8.71 -4.61
C ALA A 87 -12.93 9.87 -4.08
N SER A 88 -13.30 10.82 -4.93
CA SER A 88 -14.30 11.84 -4.62
C SER A 88 -15.67 11.34 -5.04
N ALA A 89 -16.64 11.48 -4.14
CA ALA A 89 -18.04 11.31 -4.52
C ALA A 89 -18.39 12.38 -5.56
N PRO A 90 -19.20 12.04 -6.59
CA PRO A 90 -19.73 13.06 -7.48
C PRO A 90 -20.44 14.12 -6.64
N LYS A 91 -20.18 15.39 -6.90
CA LYS A 91 -20.93 16.48 -6.28
C LYS A 91 -22.36 16.36 -6.77
N ASP A 92 -23.31 16.16 -5.86
CA ASP A 92 -24.75 16.11 -6.15
C ASP A 92 -25.33 17.42 -6.72
N ASP A 93 -24.49 18.45 -6.95
CA ASP A 93 -24.88 19.78 -7.41
C ASP A 93 -25.07 19.89 -8.93
N GLU A 94 -24.74 18.86 -9.73
CA GLU A 94 -25.11 18.76 -11.16
C GLU A 94 -26.27 17.78 -11.38
N ALA A 95 -27.24 17.79 -10.47
CA ALA A 95 -28.58 17.31 -10.79
C ALA A 95 -29.20 18.24 -11.85
N ASP A 96 -28.92 17.93 -13.12
CA ASP A 96 -29.66 18.48 -14.25
C ASP A 96 -31.16 18.28 -13.97
N PRO A 97 -31.97 19.35 -13.84
CA PRO A 97 -33.38 19.24 -13.45
C PRO A 97 -34.28 18.69 -14.57
N LEU A 98 -33.70 18.33 -15.72
CA LEU A 98 -34.40 17.81 -16.88
C LEU A 98 -34.25 16.29 -16.90
N GLY A 99 -35.20 15.64 -16.24
CA GLY A 99 -35.25 14.20 -16.04
C GLY A 99 -35.16 13.37 -17.33
N ASP A 100 -34.16 12.50 -17.34
CA ASP A 100 -34.26 11.16 -17.92
C ASP A 100 -33.64 10.18 -16.92
N SER A 101 -34.38 9.93 -15.84
CA SER A 101 -34.02 8.97 -14.80
C SER A 101 -34.22 7.54 -15.32
N GLY A 102 -33.29 7.09 -16.16
CA GLY A 102 -33.10 5.67 -16.42
C GLY A 102 -32.62 4.96 -15.14
N PRO A 103 -33.03 3.70 -14.89
CA PRO A 103 -32.68 3.00 -13.66
C PRO A 103 -31.19 2.65 -13.67
N GLY A 104 -30.43 3.18 -12.72
CA GLY A 104 -29.24 2.49 -12.20
C GLY A 104 -27.87 2.89 -12.76
N ARG A 105 -27.64 4.11 -13.25
CA ARG A 105 -26.26 4.61 -13.37
C ARG A 105 -25.86 5.27 -12.06
N GLY A 106 -25.39 4.47 -11.10
CA GLY A 106 -24.68 4.99 -9.94
C GLY A 106 -23.57 5.93 -10.41
N GLY A 107 -23.58 7.16 -9.90
CA GLY A 107 -22.72 8.24 -10.38
C GLY A 107 -21.27 7.78 -10.51
N GLU A 108 -20.66 8.09 -11.65
CA GLU A 108 -19.27 7.73 -11.95
C GLU A 108 -18.35 8.36 -10.90
N ARG A 109 -17.65 7.53 -10.14
CA ARG A 109 -16.72 8.02 -9.10
C ARG A 109 -15.54 8.69 -9.79
N THR A 110 -15.24 9.92 -9.36
CA THR A 110 -14.06 10.62 -9.84
C THR A 110 -12.87 10.21 -8.97
N TYR A 111 -11.77 9.82 -9.60
CA TYR A 111 -10.54 9.44 -8.91
C TYR A 111 -9.50 10.52 -9.11
N ASP A 112 -9.09 11.17 -8.02
CA ASP A 112 -7.98 12.13 -8.03
C ASP A 112 -6.68 11.41 -7.71
N VAL A 113 -5.60 11.76 -8.41
CA VAL A 113 -4.29 11.12 -8.28
C VAL A 113 -3.20 12.18 -8.23
N GLN A 114 -2.54 12.28 -7.08
CA GLN A 114 -1.50 13.25 -6.79
C GLN A 114 -0.14 12.57 -6.54
N VAL A 115 0.89 12.99 -7.26
CA VAL A 115 2.26 12.52 -7.01
C VAL A 115 2.89 13.38 -5.90
N LEU A 116 3.15 12.77 -4.74
CA LEU A 116 3.73 13.45 -3.57
C LEU A 116 5.26 13.52 -3.68
N PHE A 117 5.90 12.42 -4.09
CA PHE A 117 7.35 12.32 -4.20
C PHE A 117 7.77 11.45 -5.41
N GLY A 118 8.94 11.72 -5.97
CA GLY A 118 9.50 10.96 -7.10
C GLY A 118 9.38 11.66 -8.46
N ASP A 119 9.56 10.90 -9.53
CA ASP A 119 9.54 11.44 -10.89
C ASP A 119 8.11 11.70 -11.36
N ARG A 120 7.75 12.99 -11.45
CA ARG A 120 6.43 13.43 -11.92
C ARG A 120 6.17 13.10 -13.39
N ARG A 121 7.21 12.78 -14.16
CA ARG A 121 7.11 12.41 -15.59
C ARG A 121 6.79 10.94 -15.80
N ALA A 122 6.86 10.12 -14.75
CA ALA A 122 6.50 8.71 -14.82
C ALA A 122 4.96 8.55 -14.77
N GLU A 123 4.30 8.90 -15.89
CA GLU A 123 2.84 8.81 -16.05
C GLU A 123 2.31 7.41 -15.75
N HIS A 124 3.12 6.38 -16.01
CA HIS A 124 2.75 5.00 -15.75
C HIS A 124 2.32 4.77 -14.30
N TYR A 125 2.99 5.37 -13.29
CA TYR A 125 2.63 5.18 -11.88
C TYR A 125 1.26 5.72 -11.51
N ARG A 126 0.77 6.74 -12.22
CA ARG A 126 -0.59 7.25 -12.02
C ARG A 126 -1.63 6.20 -12.42
N SER A 127 -1.36 5.43 -13.47
CA SER A 127 -2.21 4.31 -13.88
C SER A 127 -2.23 3.19 -12.83
N TYR A 128 -1.11 2.91 -12.17
CA TYR A 128 -1.07 1.96 -11.04
C TYR A 128 -1.94 2.46 -9.88
N ALA A 129 -1.73 3.71 -9.45
CA ALA A 129 -2.50 4.30 -8.36
C ALA A 129 -4.01 4.33 -8.68
N ARG A 130 -4.38 4.69 -9.91
CA ARG A 130 -5.78 4.72 -10.38
C ARG A 130 -6.43 3.34 -10.33
N ALA A 131 -5.76 2.31 -10.84
CA ALA A 131 -6.32 0.96 -10.81
C ALA A 131 -6.43 0.40 -9.37
N LEU A 132 -5.50 0.78 -8.49
CA LEU A 132 -5.56 0.39 -7.08
C LEU A 132 -6.70 1.09 -6.33
N ILE A 133 -6.86 2.40 -6.49
CA ILE A 133 -7.99 3.10 -5.85
C ILE A 133 -9.32 2.61 -6.41
N GLU A 134 -9.43 2.24 -7.68
CA GLU A 134 -10.66 1.64 -8.23
C GLU A 134 -10.99 0.31 -7.53
N LEU A 135 -9.98 -0.54 -7.34
CA LEU A 135 -10.11 -1.81 -6.63
C LEU A 135 -10.51 -1.61 -5.17
N VAL A 136 -9.88 -0.67 -4.46
CA VAL A 136 -10.17 -0.37 -3.05
C VAL A 136 -11.51 0.34 -2.89
N ALA A 137 -11.83 1.29 -3.77
CA ALA A 137 -13.06 2.08 -3.73
C ALA A 137 -14.31 1.20 -3.86
N SER A 138 -14.21 0.09 -4.60
CA SER A 138 -15.31 -0.89 -4.69
C SER A 138 -15.68 -1.53 -3.34
N ARG A 139 -14.81 -1.44 -2.33
CA ARG A 139 -14.96 -2.11 -1.03
C ARG A 139 -14.88 -1.17 0.17
N SER A 140 -14.23 -0.01 0.05
CA SER A 140 -14.12 0.97 1.13
C SER A 140 -14.06 2.40 0.57
N SER A 141 -14.30 3.39 1.41
CA SER A 141 -14.14 4.81 1.06
C SER A 141 -12.76 5.37 1.43
N LYS A 142 -11.79 4.51 1.73
CA LYS A 142 -10.44 4.92 2.16
C LYS A 142 -9.65 5.50 1.00
N SER A 143 -8.79 6.48 1.28
CA SER A 143 -7.78 6.90 0.33
C SER A 143 -6.68 5.84 0.20
N VAL A 144 -5.94 5.89 -0.89
CA VAL A 144 -4.85 4.97 -1.18
C VAL A 144 -3.57 5.76 -1.34
N MET A 145 -2.52 5.35 -0.64
CA MET A 145 -1.18 5.86 -0.85
C MET A 145 -0.26 4.75 -1.35
N LEU A 146 0.29 4.94 -2.55
CA LEU A 146 1.14 3.98 -3.25
C LEU A 146 2.61 4.44 -3.21
N GLY A 147 3.46 3.69 -2.53
CA GLY A 147 4.90 3.69 -2.72
C GLY A 147 5.29 2.65 -3.77
N ILE A 148 5.98 3.06 -4.84
CA ILE A 148 6.34 2.14 -5.92
C ILE A 148 7.75 2.37 -6.46
N HIS A 149 8.50 1.27 -6.56
CA HIS A 149 9.80 1.24 -7.20
C HIS A 149 10.03 -0.09 -7.92
N LEU A 150 9.79 -0.09 -9.23
CA LEU A 150 10.05 -1.22 -10.11
C LEU A 150 11.24 -0.91 -11.01
N LYS A 151 12.05 -1.91 -11.34
CA LYS A 151 13.18 -1.74 -12.26
C LYS A 151 12.73 -1.57 -13.71
N GLU A 152 11.70 -2.31 -14.10
CA GLU A 152 11.14 -2.30 -15.44
C GLU A 152 9.62 -2.18 -15.37
N HIS A 153 9.05 -1.39 -16.28
CA HIS A 153 7.61 -1.20 -16.39
C HIS A 153 7.09 -1.90 -17.64
N SER A 154 6.27 -2.93 -17.44
CA SER A 154 5.57 -3.61 -18.53
C SER A 154 4.09 -3.74 -18.20
N VAL A 155 3.24 -3.80 -19.23
CA VAL A 155 1.79 -3.98 -19.07
C VAL A 155 1.48 -5.36 -18.46
N GLU A 156 2.27 -6.38 -18.78
CA GLU A 156 2.14 -7.71 -18.20
C GLU A 156 2.48 -7.73 -16.71
N GLY A 157 3.59 -7.08 -16.32
CA GLY A 157 3.97 -6.93 -14.92
C GLY A 157 2.91 -6.18 -14.12
N PHE A 158 2.36 -5.11 -14.69
CA PHE A 158 1.23 -4.38 -14.09
C PHE A 158 0.01 -5.28 -13.82
N ARG A 159 -0.42 -6.05 -14.82
CA ARG A 159 -1.56 -6.97 -14.67
C ARG A 159 -1.31 -8.03 -13.61
N LYS A 160 -0.08 -8.56 -13.55
CA LYS A 160 0.30 -9.56 -12.54
C LYS A 160 0.29 -8.95 -11.13
N ILE A 161 0.87 -7.77 -10.96
CA ILE A 161 0.86 -7.01 -9.70
C ILE A 161 -0.58 -6.79 -9.21
N LEU A 162 -1.47 -6.33 -10.09
CA LEU A 162 -2.87 -6.13 -9.74
C LEU A 162 -3.58 -7.43 -9.40
N GLY A 163 -3.27 -8.53 -10.07
CA GLY A 163 -3.79 -9.87 -9.76
C GLY A 163 -3.42 -10.29 -8.34
N GLU A 164 -2.12 -10.26 -8.01
CA GLU A 164 -1.62 -10.60 -6.67
C GLU A 164 -2.26 -9.74 -5.58
N LEU A 165 -2.36 -8.43 -5.82
CA LEU A 165 -2.99 -7.51 -4.88
C LEU A 165 -4.50 -7.77 -4.73
N LYS A 166 -5.22 -8.04 -5.82
CA LYS A 166 -6.66 -8.34 -5.79
C LYS A 166 -6.96 -9.57 -4.93
N ASP A 167 -6.15 -10.61 -5.07
CA ASP A 167 -6.32 -11.87 -4.36
C ASP A 167 -5.99 -11.73 -2.86
N LYS A 168 -5.00 -10.89 -2.52
CA LYS A 168 -4.53 -10.69 -1.14
C LYS A 168 -5.22 -9.55 -0.37
N ILE A 169 -5.86 -8.60 -1.04
CA ILE A 169 -6.62 -7.50 -0.39
C ILE A 169 -8.03 -7.98 0.05
N ALA A 170 -8.57 -9.02 -0.57
CA ALA A 170 -9.88 -9.59 -0.24
C ALA A 170 -10.16 -9.89 1.26
N PRO A 171 -9.19 -10.38 2.06
CA PRO A 171 -9.43 -10.64 3.48
C PRO A 171 -9.36 -9.41 4.39
N MET A 172 -8.91 -8.24 3.91
CA MET A 172 -8.57 -7.09 4.77
C MET A 172 -9.70 -6.06 4.94
N THR A 173 -10.74 -6.08 4.10
CA THR A 173 -11.81 -5.07 4.13
C THR A 173 -13.01 -5.47 4.99
N VAL A 174 -12.96 -6.61 5.66
CA VAL A 174 -13.96 -6.96 6.68
C VAL A 174 -13.53 -6.24 7.96
N SER A 175 -13.83 -4.94 8.04
CA SER A 175 -13.85 -4.28 9.33
C SER A 175 -14.97 -4.93 10.13
N GLU A 176 -14.57 -5.75 11.11
CA GLU A 176 -15.42 -6.13 12.24
C GLU A 176 -16.02 -4.83 12.78
N GLU A 177 -17.30 -4.61 12.49
CA GLU A 177 -18.08 -3.60 13.19
C GLU A 177 -18.13 -4.08 14.63
N ASP A 178 -17.54 -3.30 15.53
CA ASP A 178 -17.52 -3.56 16.96
C ASP A 178 -18.96 -3.88 17.41
N GLU A 179 -19.20 -5.14 17.75
CA GLU A 179 -20.37 -5.55 18.53
C GLU A 179 -20.24 -4.86 19.89
N ASP A 180 -20.82 -3.67 20.00
CA ASP A 180 -21.13 -3.00 21.26
C ASP A 180 -22.22 -3.81 21.97
N ASP A 181 -21.84 -4.99 22.50
CA ASP A 181 -22.70 -5.81 23.34
C ASP A 181 -22.78 -5.20 24.75
N ASP A 182 -23.92 -4.54 24.99
CA ASP A 182 -24.71 -4.54 26.22
C ASP A 182 -24.00 -4.20 27.54
N ILE A 183 -24.16 -2.93 27.96
CA ILE A 183 -24.13 -2.55 29.38
C ILE A 183 -25.50 -2.92 29.97
N PRO A 184 -25.61 -3.94 30.85
CA PRO A 184 -26.87 -4.22 31.53
C PRO A 184 -27.20 -3.12 32.56
N PRO A 185 -28.50 -2.92 32.86
CA PRO A 185 -29.02 -1.79 33.63
C PRO A 185 -28.64 -1.77 35.12
#